data_AF-A0A368F5K1-F1
#
_entry.id   AF-A0A368F5K1-F1
#
_cell.length_a   1.000
_cell.length_b   1.000
_cell.length_c   1.000
_cell.angle_alpha   90.00
_cell.angle_beta   90.00
_cell.angle_gamma   90.00
#
_symmetry.space_group_name_H-M   'P 1'
#
loop_
_entity.id
_entity.type
_entity.pdbx_description
1 polymer ?
#
loop_
_entity_poly.entity_id
_entity_poly.type
_entity_poly.pdbx_seq_one_letter_code
_entity_poly.pdbx_strand_id
1 'polypeptide(L)' 'MTYGNSLCTRQSDLSSTIEYQTASQTPNECRVNLPLRNIPEFANDFGCMPLSDMAPTLNKQCQIWREE' A
#
# COMPACT_ATOMS: atom_id res chain seq x y z
N MET A 1 -8.03 9.39 -3.16
CA MET A 1 -7.43 9.43 -4.52
C MET A 1 -6.14 10.23 -4.61
N THR A 2 -6.07 11.46 -4.09
CA THR A 2 -4.86 12.33 -4.16
C THR A 2 -3.57 11.65 -3.71
N TYR A 3 -3.61 10.90 -2.61
CA TYR A 3 -2.45 10.16 -2.08
C TYR A 3 -1.87 9.18 -3.11
N GLY A 4 -2.68 8.26 -3.65
CA GLY A 4 -2.22 7.30 -4.65
C GLY A 4 -1.67 7.96 -5.91
N ASN A 5 -2.30 9.05 -6.37
CA ASN A 5 -1.84 9.78 -7.54
C ASN A 5 -0.49 10.47 -7.34
N SER A 6 -0.17 10.92 -6.11
CA SER A 6 1.11 11.58 -5.81
C SER A 6 2.34 10.67 -5.99
N LEU A 7 2.13 9.35 -6.01
CA LEU A 7 3.16 8.33 -6.16
C LEU A 7 3.01 7.54 -7.48
N CYS A 8 2.15 8.00 -8.40
CA CYS A 8 1.92 7.31 -9.66
C CYS A 8 3.14 7.46 -10.58
N THR A 9 3.88 6.37 -10.77
CA THR A 9 5.09 6.33 -11.59
C THR A 9 5.13 5.06 -12.42
N ARG A 10 5.65 5.15 -13.65
CA ARG A 10 5.97 3.99 -14.47
C ARG A 10 7.48 3.83 -14.58
N GLN A 11 8.00 2.68 -14.18
CA GLN A 11 9.41 2.34 -14.24
C GLN A 11 9.65 1.18 -15.21
N SER A 12 10.87 1.06 -15.74
CA SER A 12 11.31 -0.09 -16.54
C SER A 12 11.81 -1.22 -15.63
N ASP A 13 11.79 -2.47 -16.10
CA ASP A 13 12.25 -3.62 -15.29
C ASP A 13 13.72 -3.48 -14.82
N LEU A 14 14.58 -2.90 -15.68
CA LEU A 14 15.98 -2.64 -15.34
C LEU A 14 16.10 -1.61 -14.22
N SER A 15 15.37 -0.49 -14.31
CA SER A 15 15.37 0.53 -13.25
C SER A 15 14.80 -0.02 -11.95
N SER A 16 13.72 -0.80 -12.01
CA SER A 16 13.12 -1.42 -10.83
C SER A 16 14.12 -2.35 -10.13
N THR A 17 14.83 -3.19 -10.88
CA THR A 17 15.85 -4.10 -10.32
C THR A 17 16.97 -3.35 -9.60
N ILE A 18 17.44 -2.24 -10.17
CA ILE A 18 18.46 -1.39 -9.54
C ILE A 18 17.90 -0.74 -8.27
N GLU A 19 16.68 -0.20 -8.32
CA GLU A 19 16.03 0.40 -7.15
C GLU A 19 15.83 -0.62 -6.02
N TYR A 20 15.40 -1.84 -6.32
CA TYR A 20 15.26 -2.90 -5.31
C TYR A 20 16.56 -3.20 -4.55
N GLN A 21 17.71 -2.99 -5.17
CA GLN A 21 19.02 -3.28 -4.56
C GLN A 21 19.64 -2.07 -3.86
N THR A 22 19.30 -0.86 -4.29
CA THR A 22 20.04 0.36 -3.91
C THR A 22 19.19 1.41 -3.20
N ALA A 23 17.87 1.37 -3.36
CA ALA A 23 16.98 2.37 -2.79
C ALA A 23 16.81 2.18 -1.28
N SER A 24 16.78 3.29 -0.55
CA SER A 24 16.45 3.32 0.88
C SER A 24 14.95 3.27 1.15
N GLN A 25 14.12 3.41 0.11
CA GLN A 25 12.66 3.42 0.20
C GLN A 25 12.08 2.23 -0.55
N THR A 26 10.92 1.77 -0.09
CA THR A 26 10.14 0.75 -0.79
C THR A 26 9.56 1.29 -2.11
N PRO A 27 9.28 0.43 -3.10
CA PRO A 27 8.69 0.87 -4.37
C PRO A 27 7.36 1.61 -4.18
N ASN A 28 7.07 2.55 -5.07
CA ASN A 28 5.89 3.40 -4.99
C ASN A 28 4.57 2.61 -4.91
N GLU A 29 4.42 1.53 -5.67
CA GLU A 29 3.24 0.66 -5.62
C GLU A 29 3.04 0.06 -4.22
N CYS A 30 4.12 -0.46 -3.62
CA CYS A 30 4.10 -0.99 -2.25
C CYS A 30 3.76 0.10 -1.24
N ARG A 31 4.30 1.32 -1.43
CA ARG A 31 4.04 2.46 -0.55
C ARG A 31 2.59 2.91 -0.58
N VAL A 32 1.89 2.73 -1.69
CA VAL A 32 0.46 3.06 -1.78
C VAL A 32 -0.40 1.92 -1.25
N ASN A 33 -0.23 0.71 -1.80
CA ASN A 33 -1.18 -0.37 -1.58
C ASN A 33 -1.05 -1.02 -0.19
N LEU A 34 0.19 -1.21 0.32
CA LEU A 34 0.38 -1.90 1.60
C LEU A 34 -0.16 -1.09 2.80
N PRO A 35 0.06 0.24 2.91
CA PRO A 35 -0.54 1.00 3.99
C PRO A 35 -2.06 1.09 3.89
N LEU A 36 -2.62 1.35 2.70
CA LEU A 36 -4.07 1.47 2.50
C LEU A 36 -4.81 0.17 2.87
N ARG A 37 -4.21 -0.99 2.59
CA ARG A 37 -4.72 -2.31 3.00
C ARG A 37 -4.92 -2.44 4.53
N ASN A 38 -4.13 -1.71 5.31
CA ASN A 38 -4.17 -1.76 6.78
C ASN A 38 -5.14 -0.73 7.39
N ILE A 39 -5.86 0.06 6.57
CA ILE A 39 -6.79 1.10 7.01
C ILE A 39 -8.22 0.63 6.76
N PRO A 40 -8.98 0.22 7.78
CA PRO A 40 -10.35 -0.26 7.62
C PRO A 40 -11.28 0.77 6.94
N GLU A 41 -11.06 2.06 7.18
CA GLU A 41 -11.81 3.16 6.59
C GLU A 41 -11.68 3.18 5.06
N PHE A 42 -10.49 2.86 4.53
CA PHE A 42 -10.28 2.76 3.09
C PHE A 42 -11.16 1.64 2.49
N ALA A 43 -11.21 0.47 3.12
CA ALA A 43 -12.03 -0.63 2.64
C ALA A 43 -13.53 -0.26 2.67
N ASN A 44 -13.96 0.47 3.69
CA ASN A 44 -15.34 0.95 3.83
C ASN A 44 -15.69 2.00 2.75
N ASP A 45 -14.86 3.02 2.58
CA ASP A 45 -15.10 4.12 1.63
C ASP A 45 -15.20 3.65 0.18
N PHE A 46 -14.46 2.60 -0.17
CA PHE A 46 -14.45 2.02 -1.51
C PHE A 46 -15.35 0.79 -1.67
N GLY A 47 -16.09 0.41 -0.63
CA GLY A 47 -16.99 -0.76 -0.66
C GLY A 47 -16.26 -2.05 -1.02
N CYS A 48 -15.03 -2.23 -0.53
CA CYS A 48 -14.23 -3.41 -0.84
C CYS A 48 -14.91 -4.69 -0.34
N MET A 49 -14.86 -5.75 -1.14
CA MET A 49 -15.37 -7.06 -0.70
C MET A 49 -14.56 -7.58 0.49
N PRO A 50 -15.21 -8.15 1.53
CA PRO A 50 -14.50 -8.79 2.63
C PRO A 50 -13.51 -9.84 2.11
N LEU A 51 -12.34 -9.91 2.73
CA LEU A 51 -11.25 -10.83 2.37
C LEU A 51 -10.57 -10.55 1.02
N SER A 52 -10.94 -9.47 0.32
CA SER A 52 -10.19 -9.01 -0.85
C SER A 52 -8.78 -8.55 -0.46
N ASP A 53 -7.91 -8.40 -1.45
CA ASP A 53 -6.52 -7.98 -1.20
C ASP A 53 -6.44 -6.65 -0.47
N MET A 54 -7.35 -5.71 -0.74
CA MET A 54 -7.38 -4.41 -0.06
C MET A 54 -8.27 -4.36 1.19
N ALA A 55 -8.96 -5.46 1.53
CA ALA A 55 -9.77 -5.59 2.75
C ALA A 55 -9.52 -6.94 3.43
N PRO A 56 -8.28 -7.21 3.89
CA PRO A 56 -7.94 -8.47 4.54
C PRO A 56 -8.56 -8.56 5.94
N THR A 57 -8.48 -9.74 6.53
CA THR A 57 -8.86 -9.97 7.94
C THR A 57 -7.99 -9.14 8.89
N LEU A 58 -8.54 -8.79 10.07
CA LEU A 58 -7.84 -7.97 11.08
C LEU A 58 -6.47 -8.55 11.48
N ASN A 59 -6.34 -9.87 11.59
CA ASN A 59 -5.07 -10.54 11.92
C ASN A 59 -4.00 -10.45 10.82
N LYS A 60 -4.38 -10.02 9.61
CA LYS A 60 -3.48 -9.75 8.48
C LYS A 60 -3.24 -8.25 8.27
N GLN A 61 -3.89 -7.40 9.07
CA GLN A 61 -3.63 -5.97 9.08
C GLN A 61 -2.52 -5.65 10.09
N CYS A 62 -1.53 -4.88 9.66
CA CYS A 62 -0.48 -4.40 10.54
C CYS A 62 -0.93 -3.08 11.19
N GLN A 63 -1.32 -3.12 12.46
CA GLN A 63 -1.59 -1.90 13.24
C GLN A 63 -0.28 -1.36 13.82
N ILE A 64 0.20 -0.26 13.25
CA ILE A 64 1.48 0.34 13.61
C ILE A 64 1.29 1.40 14.70
N TRP A 65 0.30 2.28 14.52
CA TRP A 65 -0.01 3.35 15.47
C TRP A 65 -1.33 3.03 16.16
N ARG A 66 -1.29 2.89 17.48
CA ARG A 66 -2.48 2.80 18.33
C ARG A 66 -2.57 4.12 19.10
N GLU A 67 -3.79 4.64 19.27
CA GLU A 67 -4.03 5.64 20.30
C GLU A 67 -3.69 4.98 21.66
N GLU A 68 -2.85 5.64 22.46
CA GLU A 68 -2.59 5.23 23.85
C GLU A 68 -3.85 5.36 24.72
#